data_AF-A0A2W5YJ73-F1
#
_entry.id   AF-A0A2W5YJ73-F1
#
_cell.length_a   1.000
_cell.length_b   1.000
_cell.length_c   1.000
_cell.angle_alpha   90.00
_cell.angle_beta   90.00
_cell.angle_gamma   90.00
#
_symmetry.space_group_name_H-M   'P 1'
#
loop_
_entity.id
_entity.type
_entity.pdbx_description
1 polymer ?
#
loop_
_entity_poly.entity_id
_entity_poly.type
_entity_poly.pdbx_seq_one_letter_code
_entity_poly.pdbx_strand_id
1 'polypeptide(L)'
;MYLGAAAPGGAWSSRDRALAEALLLLEASACPGCGQPKGHAWDPRSEGEYEVEKVTCQACAAKGQATKRKEPGPGEYLLVHRVQDQAGDLAAPALADRSMDQTAHEQHRADERDQPPARDAVDAAYRADQQGS
;
A
#
# COMPACT_ATOMS: atom_id res chain seq x y z
N MET A 1 1.21 2.17 -11.89
CA MET A 1 1.04 3.15 -10.80
C MET A 1 2.25 4.06 -10.84
N TYR A 2 2.10 5.27 -11.37
CA TYR A 2 3.16 6.28 -11.46
C TYR A 2 3.08 7.12 -10.19
N LEU A 3 4.06 6.98 -9.29
CA LEU A 3 4.01 7.58 -7.94
C LEU A 3 4.77 8.91 -7.83
N GLY A 4 5.36 9.41 -8.92
CA GLY A 4 6.06 10.70 -8.95
C GLY A 4 5.28 11.77 -9.71
N ALA A 5 5.34 13.01 -9.23
CA ALA A 5 4.71 14.14 -9.93
C ALA A 5 5.60 14.70 -11.06
N ALA A 6 6.90 14.40 -11.04
CA ALA A 6 7.84 14.89 -12.03
C ALA A 6 7.77 14.08 -13.32
N ALA A 7 7.62 14.76 -14.46
CA ALA A 7 7.68 14.14 -15.78
C ALA A 7 9.03 13.42 -16.01
N PRO A 8 9.09 12.39 -16.89
CA PRO A 8 10.35 11.75 -17.25
C PRO A 8 11.40 12.77 -17.69
N GLY A 9 12.59 12.75 -17.08
CA GLY A 9 13.68 13.71 -17.34
C GLY A 9 13.64 15.00 -16.52
N GLY A 10 12.62 15.21 -15.69
CA GLY A 10 12.54 16.30 -14.72
C GLY A 10 13.40 16.07 -13.47
N ALA A 11 13.62 17.15 -12.70
CA ALA A 11 14.28 17.06 -11.40
C ALA A 11 13.40 16.32 -10.39
N TRP A 12 14.02 15.49 -9.54
CA TRP A 12 13.31 14.79 -8.47
C TRP A 12 12.89 15.77 -7.39
N SER A 13 11.61 15.75 -7.04
CA SER A 13 11.12 16.41 -5.84
C SER A 13 11.59 15.66 -4.59
N SER A 14 11.53 16.33 -3.43
CA SER A 14 11.78 15.66 -2.14
C SER A 14 10.83 14.47 -1.91
N ARG A 15 9.60 14.55 -2.43
CA ARG A 15 8.63 13.46 -2.37
C ARG A 15 9.06 12.27 -3.22
N ASP A 16 9.55 12.49 -4.44
CA ASP A 16 10.02 11.41 -5.32
C ASP A 16 11.19 10.66 -4.66
N ARG A 17 12.12 11.41 -4.04
CA ARG A 17 13.24 10.84 -3.29
C ARG A 17 12.75 10.02 -2.09
N ALA A 18 11.87 10.58 -1.27
CA ALA A 18 11.35 9.88 -0.10
C ALA A 18 10.62 8.57 -0.47
N LEU A 19 9.85 8.57 -1.56
CA LEU A 19 9.18 7.37 -2.06
C LEU A 19 10.17 6.33 -2.60
N ALA A 20 11.23 6.76 -3.29
CA ALA A 20 12.27 5.85 -3.75
C ALA A 20 13.03 5.23 -2.57
N GLU A 21 13.40 6.02 -1.56
CA GLU A 21 14.03 5.52 -0.34
C GLU A 21 13.12 4.55 0.41
N ALA A 22 11.82 4.87 0.53
CA ALA A 22 10.84 3.98 1.16
C ALA A 22 10.69 2.65 0.39
N LEU A 23 10.71 2.68 -0.94
CA LEU A 23 10.68 1.48 -1.77
C LEU A 23 11.91 0.60 -1.51
N LEU A 24 13.11 1.20 -1.46
CA LEU A 24 14.33 0.45 -1.17
C LEU A 24 14.29 -0.21 0.21
N LEU A 25 13.78 0.50 1.22
CA LEU A 25 13.59 -0.07 2.56
C LEU A 25 12.58 -1.21 2.56
N LEU A 26 11.46 -1.06 1.85
CA LEU A 26 10.46 -2.11 1.70
C LEU A 26 11.06 -3.35 1.05
N GLU A 27 11.72 -3.20 -0.11
CA GLU A 27 12.37 -4.31 -0.82
C GLU A 27 13.47 -4.98 0.02
N ALA A 28 14.25 -4.19 0.76
CA ALA A 28 15.25 -4.70 1.67
C ALA A 28 14.64 -5.48 2.86
N SER A 29 13.44 -5.10 3.30
CA SER A 29 12.72 -5.76 4.40
C SER A 29 11.92 -7.00 3.98
N ALA A 30 11.69 -7.20 2.69
CA ALA A 30 10.88 -8.30 2.14
C ALA A 30 11.73 -9.49 1.65
N CYS A 31 11.23 -10.70 1.84
CA CYS A 31 11.87 -11.92 1.34
C CYS A 31 11.95 -11.87 -0.20
N PRO A 32 13.14 -12.08 -0.81
CA PRO A 32 13.31 -11.93 -2.27
C PRO A 32 12.58 -13.01 -3.08
N GLY A 33 12.14 -14.11 -2.44
CA GLY A 33 11.39 -15.17 -3.11
C GLY A 33 9.88 -14.93 -3.09
N CYS A 34 9.30 -14.76 -1.91
CA CYS A 34 7.84 -14.71 -1.73
C CYS A 34 7.29 -13.31 -1.41
N GLY A 35 8.14 -12.30 -1.20
CA GLY A 35 7.73 -10.92 -0.88
C GLY A 35 7.23 -10.69 0.55
N GLN A 36 7.17 -11.72 1.40
CA GLN A 36 6.74 -11.59 2.80
C GLN A 36 7.77 -10.86 3.68
N PRO A 37 7.37 -10.21 4.79
CA PRO A 37 8.32 -9.56 5.71
C PRO A 37 9.36 -10.55 6.24
N LYS A 38 10.66 -10.25 6.07
CA LYS A 38 11.78 -11.14 6.47
C LYS A 38 11.72 -11.53 7.94
N GLY A 39 11.41 -10.58 8.82
CA GLY A 39 11.39 -10.81 10.27
C GLY A 39 10.42 -11.91 10.70
N HIS A 40 9.33 -12.12 9.95
CA HIS A 40 8.38 -13.20 10.20
C HIS A 40 8.69 -14.44 9.35
N ALA A 41 8.98 -14.25 8.06
CA ALA A 41 9.21 -15.34 7.13
C ALA A 41 10.47 -16.16 7.41
N TRP A 42 11.46 -15.59 8.10
CA TRP A 42 12.70 -16.27 8.48
C TRP A 42 12.76 -16.65 9.96
N ASP A 43 11.69 -16.39 10.72
CA ASP A 43 11.58 -16.83 12.11
C ASP A 43 11.21 -18.32 12.14
N PRO A 44 12.01 -19.18 12.80
CA PRO A 44 11.68 -20.60 12.94
C PRO A 44 10.33 -20.87 13.63
N ARG A 45 9.79 -19.90 14.37
CA ARG A 45 8.48 -20.02 15.02
C ARG A 45 7.32 -19.97 14.03
N SER A 46 7.54 -19.40 12.84
CA SER A 46 6.54 -19.29 11.78
C SER A 46 6.42 -20.58 10.93
N GLU A 47 7.10 -21.66 11.32
CA GLU A 47 7.03 -22.95 10.65
C GLU A 47 5.57 -23.46 10.61
N GLY A 48 5.07 -23.75 9.40
CA GLY A 48 3.70 -24.23 9.21
C GLY A 48 2.62 -23.15 9.13
N GLU A 49 2.97 -21.86 9.23
CA GLU A 49 2.00 -20.75 9.16
C GLU A 49 1.69 -20.29 7.73
N TYR A 50 2.41 -20.81 6.73
CA TYR A 50 2.29 -20.39 5.34
C TYR A 50 1.70 -21.49 4.46
N GLU A 51 0.69 -21.13 3.67
CA GLU A 51 0.10 -21.98 2.63
C GLU A 51 0.38 -21.41 1.24
N VAL A 52 0.45 -22.31 0.25
CA VAL A 52 0.67 -21.93 -1.16
C VAL A 52 -0.62 -22.12 -1.94
N GLU A 53 -1.16 -21.03 -2.47
CA GLU A 53 -2.28 -21.06 -3.41
C GLU A 53 -1.82 -20.81 -4.84
N LYS A 54 -2.31 -21.62 -5.78
CA LYS A 54 -2.06 -21.43 -7.21
C LYS A 54 -3.08 -20.45 -7.80
N VAL A 55 -2.66 -19.22 -8.05
CA VAL A 55 -3.47 -18.21 -8.75
C VAL A 55 -3.15 -18.14 -10.25
N THR A 56 -4.15 -17.79 -11.07
CA THR A 56 -3.97 -17.57 -12.51
C THR A 56 -4.08 -16.08 -12.83
N CYS A 57 -3.00 -15.48 -13.33
CA CYS A 57 -3.06 -14.12 -13.88
C CYS A 57 -3.87 -14.12 -15.19
N GLN A 58 -5.06 -13.53 -15.16
CA GLN A 58 -5.97 -13.51 -16.32
C GLN A 58 -5.38 -12.76 -17.53
N ALA A 59 -4.58 -11.72 -17.30
CA ALA A 59 -3.87 -11.02 -18.38
C ALA A 59 -2.83 -11.91 -19.06
N CYS A 60 -2.02 -12.64 -18.27
CA CYS A 60 -1.05 -13.60 -18.80
C CYS A 60 -1.74 -14.80 -19.49
N ALA A 61 -2.86 -15.26 -18.94
CA ALA A 61 -3.67 -16.32 -19.55
C ALA A 61 -4.20 -15.88 -20.92
N ALA A 62 -4.76 -14.67 -21.02
CA ALA A 62 -5.22 -14.09 -22.29
C ALA A 62 -4.08 -13.95 -23.31
N LYS A 63 -2.91 -13.45 -22.88
CA LYS A 63 -1.70 -13.39 -23.72
C LYS A 63 -1.31 -14.79 -24.22
N GLY A 64 -1.27 -15.77 -23.32
CA GLY A 64 -0.95 -17.16 -23.65
C GLY A 64 -1.96 -17.81 -24.59
N GLN A 65 -3.23 -17.43 -24.52
CA GLN A 65 -4.24 -17.86 -25.49
C GLN A 65 -4.04 -17.18 -26.85
N ALA A 66 -3.69 -15.89 -26.87
CA ALA A 66 -3.43 -15.15 -28.11
C ALA A 66 -2.21 -15.71 -28.86
N THR A 67 -1.10 -15.97 -28.16
CA THR A 67 0.11 -16.56 -28.78
C THR A 67 -0.14 -17.97 -29.32
N LYS A 68 -0.94 -18.79 -28.61
CA LYS A 68 -1.36 -20.11 -29.11
C LYS A 68 -2.20 -20.03 -30.39
N ARG A 69 -2.96 -18.95 -30.59
CA ARG A 69 -3.76 -18.72 -31.80
C ARG A 69 -2.91 -18.20 -32.95
N LYS A 70 -1.98 -17.28 -32.66
CA LYS A 70 -1.05 -16.68 -33.63
C LYS A 70 0.18 -16.17 -32.91
N GLU A 71 1.36 -16.65 -33.32
CA GLU A 71 2.62 -16.09 -32.85
C GLU A 71 2.86 -14.70 -33.48
N PRO A 72 3.34 -13.72 -32.71
CA PRO A 72 3.72 -12.42 -33.24
C PRO A 72 4.90 -12.56 -34.22
N GLY A 73 4.88 -11.79 -35.30
CA GLY A 73 5.98 -11.73 -36.25
C GLY A 73 7.24 -11.09 -35.65
N PRO A 74 8.39 -11.17 -36.36
CA PRO A 74 9.62 -10.50 -35.93
C PRO A 74 9.40 -9.00 -35.70
N GLY A 75 9.70 -8.52 -34.49
CA GLY A 75 9.51 -7.11 -34.12
C GLY A 75 8.11 -6.75 -33.64
N GLU A 76 7.15 -7.69 -33.62
CA GLU A 76 5.81 -7.46 -33.07
C GLU A 76 5.72 -7.82 -31.58
N TYR A 77 4.94 -7.04 -30.82
CA TYR A 77 4.71 -7.27 -29.40
C TYR A 77 3.22 -7.29 -29.08
N LEU A 78 2.81 -8.21 -28.21
CA LEU A 78 1.43 -8.27 -27.70
C LEU A 78 1.29 -7.44 -26.43
N LEU A 79 0.48 -6.40 -26.49
CA LEU A 79 0.04 -5.62 -25.33
C LEU A 79 -1.28 -6.18 -24.81
N VAL A 80 -1.41 -6.31 -23.48
CA VAL A 80 -2.63 -6.77 -22.82
C VAL A 80 -3.23 -5.61 -22.05
N HIS A 81 -4.46 -5.23 -22.40
CA HIS A 81 -5.23 -4.18 -21.72
C HIS A 81 -6.49 -4.78 -21.10
N ARG A 82 -7.02 -4.15 -20.05
CA ARG A 82 -8.32 -4.54 -19.52
C ARG A 82 -9.40 -3.99 -20.45
N VAL A 83 -10.40 -4.81 -20.79
CA VAL A 83 -11.48 -4.42 -21.73
C VAL A 83 -12.25 -3.17 -21.24
N GLN A 84 -12.33 -2.96 -19.93
CA GLN A 84 -12.98 -1.79 -19.34
C GLN A 84 -12.20 -0.48 -19.51
N ASP A 85 -10.88 -0.54 -19.71
CA ASP A 85 -10.06 0.66 -19.91
C ASP A 85 -10.34 1.32 -21.28
N GLN A 86 -10.89 0.56 -22.25
CA GLN A 86 -11.20 1.07 -23.58
C GLN A 86 -12.56 1.80 -23.68
N ALA A 87 -13.43 1.64 -22.68
CA ALA A 87 -14.73 2.31 -22.65
C ALA A 87 -14.68 3.72 -22.02
N GLY A 88 -13.58 4.06 -21.33
CA GLY A 88 -13.41 5.32 -20.59
C GLY A 88 -12.91 6.50 -21.44
N ASP A 89 -12.26 6.25 -22.58
CA ASP A 89 -11.69 7.33 -23.42
C ASP A 89 -12.75 8.12 -24.21
N LEU A 90 -14.02 7.66 -24.22
CA LEU A 90 -15.14 8.38 -24.84
C LEU A 90 -16.10 9.03 -23.84
N ALA A 91 -15.86 8.92 -22.53
CA ALA A 91 -16.70 9.53 -21.51
C ALA A 91 -15.86 9.93 -20.30
N ALA A 92 -15.18 11.07 -20.38
CA ALA A 92 -14.78 11.80 -19.18
C ALA A 92 -16.00 12.61 -18.67
N PRO A 93 -16.70 12.22 -17.59
CA PRO A 93 -17.54 13.17 -16.90
C PRO A 93 -16.65 14.17 -16.17
N ALA A 94 -16.94 15.45 -16.35
CA ALA A 94 -16.36 16.54 -15.57
C ALA A 94 -16.37 16.18 -14.09
N LEU A 95 -15.21 16.29 -13.43
CA LEU A 95 -15.07 16.21 -11.98
C LEU A 95 -15.85 17.37 -11.35
N ALA A 96 -17.15 17.18 -11.19
CA ALA A 96 -18.00 18.00 -10.35
C ALA A 96 -17.68 17.67 -8.89
N ASP A 97 -16.87 18.53 -8.30
CA ASP A 97 -17.12 19.16 -7.00
C ASP A 97 -18.18 18.48 -6.13
N ARG A 98 -17.73 17.65 -5.17
CA ARG A 98 -18.54 17.26 -4.01
C ARG A 98 -17.68 17.22 -2.75
N SER A 99 -17.69 18.35 -2.07
CA SER A 99 -17.70 18.51 -0.62
C SER A 99 -18.23 17.28 0.15
N MET A 100 -17.32 16.56 0.82
CA MET A 100 -17.66 15.62 1.90
C MET A 100 -16.66 15.65 3.07
N ASP A 101 -15.82 16.68 3.18
CA ASP A 101 -14.77 16.77 4.23
C ASP A 101 -15.25 17.42 5.55
N GLN A 102 -16.51 17.85 5.65
CA GLN A 102 -17.00 18.54 6.86
C GLN A 102 -17.44 17.60 7.99
N THR A 103 -17.80 16.35 7.70
CA THR A 103 -18.31 15.40 8.72
C THR A 103 -17.22 14.68 9.52
N ALA A 104 -15.96 14.65 9.05
CA ALA A 104 -14.87 14.00 9.77
C ALA A 104 -14.29 14.88 10.90
N HIS A 105 -14.40 16.21 10.79
CA HIS A 105 -13.80 17.12 11.77
C HIS A 105 -14.67 17.30 13.04
N GLU A 106 -15.97 17.04 12.97
CA GLU A 106 -16.86 17.14 14.14
C GLU A 106 -16.74 15.94 15.09
N GLN A 107 -16.38 14.75 14.60
CA GLN A 107 -16.27 13.54 15.42
C GLN A 107 -15.05 13.57 16.36
N HIS A 108 -13.92 14.15 15.93
CA HIS A 108 -12.72 14.25 16.78
C HIS A 108 -12.88 15.25 17.94
N ARG A 109 -13.74 16.27 17.81
CA ARG A 109 -13.96 17.27 18.88
C ARG A 109 -14.90 16.79 19.99
N ALA A 110 -15.64 15.70 19.76
CA ALA A 110 -16.50 15.12 20.78
C ALA A 110 -15.71 14.22 21.75
N ASP A 111 -14.74 13.45 21.24
CA ASP A 111 -13.99 12.46 22.03
C ASP A 111 -12.94 13.06 22.99
N GLU A 112 -12.41 14.27 22.73
CA GLU A 112 -11.40 14.89 23.62
C GLU A 112 -11.97 15.45 24.94
N ARG A 113 -13.30 15.47 25.13
CA ARG A 113 -13.92 16.01 26.35
C ARG A 113 -14.09 15.03 27.51
N ASP A 114 -13.92 13.73 27.26
CA ASP A 114 -14.14 12.67 28.26
C ASP A 114 -12.86 11.94 28.71
N GLN A 115 -11.68 12.44 28.35
CA GLN A 115 -10.42 11.85 28.79
C GLN A 115 -9.95 12.49 30.11
N PRO A 116 -9.94 11.76 31.26
CA PRO A 116 -9.38 12.30 32.49
C PRO A 116 -7.87 12.52 32.35
N PRO A 117 -7.30 13.60 32.93
CA PRO A 117 -5.88 13.88 32.78
C PRO A 117 -5.04 12.78 33.43
N ALA A 118 -4.20 12.13 32.63
CA ALA A 118 -3.34 11.01 33.01
C ALA A 118 -2.28 11.32 34.10
N ARG A 119 -2.29 12.50 34.73
CA ARG A 119 -1.27 12.94 35.70
C ARG A 119 -1.55 12.46 37.12
N ASP A 120 -2.81 12.32 37.51
CA ASP A 120 -3.16 11.96 38.90
C ASP A 120 -2.92 10.48 39.22
N ALA A 121 -2.95 9.60 38.22
CA ALA A 121 -2.71 8.16 38.41
C ALA A 121 -1.23 7.82 38.63
N VAL A 122 -0.32 8.61 38.04
CA VAL A 122 1.14 8.38 38.14
C VAL A 122 1.67 8.86 39.50
N ASP A 123 1.15 9.97 40.03
CA ASP A 123 1.56 10.51 41.33
C ASP A 123 1.05 9.67 42.52
N ALA A 124 -0.09 8.99 42.38
CA ALA A 124 -0.62 8.08 43.39
C ALA A 124 0.23 6.80 43.53
N ALA A 125 0.71 6.25 42.41
CA ALA A 125 1.58 5.08 42.41
C ALA A 125 2.97 5.37 43.04
N TYR A 126 3.50 6.58 42.84
CA TYR A 126 4.81 6.96 43.38
C TYR A 126 4.79 7.19 44.91
N ARG A 127 3.67 7.65 45.49
CA ARG A 127 3.57 7.86 46.95
C ARG A 127 3.41 6.57 47.76
N ALA A 128 2.83 5.52 47.18
CA ALA A 128 2.64 4.25 47.87
C ALA A 128 3.97 3.51 48.10
N ASP A 129 4.94 3.69 47.21
CA ASP A 129 6.25 3.04 47.27
C ASP A 129 7.18 3.66 48.33
N GLN A 130 7.01 4.96 48.66
CA GLN A 130 7.84 5.65 49.64
C GLN A 130 7.43 5.47 51.12
N GLN A 131 6.29 4.83 51.42
CA GLN A 131 5.83 4.59 52.79
C GLN A 131 6.12 3.17 53.30
N GLY A 132 6.84 2.36 52.52
CA GLY A 132 7.16 0.95 52.80
C GLY A 132 8.64 0.65 53.05
N SER A 133 9.37 1.50 53.78
CA SER A 133 10.71 1.21 54.30
C SER A 133 10.87 1.66 55.74
#